data_AF-A0A512PGT0-F1
#
_entry.id   AF-A0A512PGT0-F1
#
_cell.length_a   1.000
_cell.length_b   1.000
_cell.length_c   1.000
_cell.angle_alpha   90.00
_cell.angle_beta   90.00
_cell.angle_gamma   90.00
#
_symmetry.space_group_name_H-M   'P 1'
#
loop_
_entity.id
_entity.type
_entity.pdbx_description
1 polymer ?
#
loop_
_entity_poly.entity_id
_entity_poly.type
_entity_poly.pdbx_seq_one_letter_code
_entity_poly.pdbx_strand_id
1 'polypeptide(L)'
;MRIQALIIRTGVALPPPSGPARAHHCLTEGEASLRRARVSRSRGLRILAAAAPELLAGAPTLIGLERPLPAWLLAGADRRRIIQWLEISAALHAARAQWAAQPLDRALTEAEAELRSALKSASGALHWFSDLVIDIDEYATSEHAARQVRELRDDAHSLLHEIGALTGGLFGCWLEHEDGIWFEKCETSLAHVPLGNSAGFTAVARCSICHEDASECEHLNGESYWIEVLRGNDGKCSVCGDGCDHEHGRTYRFEASAYVSEGTLREVSFVSRPRDPLARITAREIPVEELVQALGRTPSPDEKVRHHACMTYCEGMRSRPTDP
;
A
#
# COMPACT_ATOMS: atom_id res chain seq x y z
N MET A 1 -22.27 6.32 -4.07
CA MET A 1 -20.93 5.90 -3.64
C MET A 1 -20.00 5.91 -4.83
N ARG A 2 -19.21 6.98 -4.95
CA ARG A 2 -18.10 7.12 -5.87
C ARG A 2 -16.86 6.50 -5.23
N ILE A 3 -16.03 5.88 -6.05
CA ILE A 3 -14.76 5.29 -5.65
C ILE A 3 -13.67 5.77 -6.59
N GLN A 4 -12.48 6.03 -6.07
CA GLN A 4 -11.27 6.18 -6.86
C GLN A 4 -10.50 4.88 -6.71
N ALA A 5 -10.08 4.29 -7.82
CA ALA A 5 -9.33 3.03 -7.82
C ALA A 5 -8.27 3.05 -8.90
N LEU A 6 -7.11 2.47 -8.59
CA LEU A 6 -6.03 2.32 -9.54
C LEU A 6 -6.44 1.29 -10.60
N ILE A 7 -6.36 1.63 -11.89
CA ILE A 7 -6.71 0.69 -12.98
C ILE A 7 -5.61 -0.34 -13.17
N ILE A 8 -4.37 0.13 -13.30
CA ILE A 8 -3.19 -0.71 -13.51
C ILE A 8 -1.93 0.08 -13.10
N ARG A 9 -0.94 -0.61 -12.53
CA ARG A 9 0.41 -0.08 -12.38
C ARG A 9 1.21 -0.32 -13.66
N THR A 10 1.85 0.72 -14.18
CA THR A 10 2.78 0.62 -15.30
C THR A 10 4.20 0.35 -14.80
N GLY A 11 5.02 -0.36 -15.59
CA GLY A 11 6.42 -0.60 -15.26
C GLY A 11 6.63 -1.56 -14.08
N VAL A 12 5.62 -2.38 -13.75
CA VAL A 12 5.73 -3.46 -12.77
C VAL A 12 5.38 -4.79 -13.42
N ALA A 13 6.05 -5.86 -13.01
CA ALA A 13 5.66 -7.20 -13.39
C ALA A 13 4.30 -7.52 -12.76
N LEU A 14 3.33 -7.90 -13.59
CA LEU A 14 2.05 -8.42 -13.11
C LEU A 14 2.22 -9.90 -12.72
N PRO A 15 1.60 -10.36 -11.62
CA PRO A 15 1.65 -11.77 -11.26
C PRO A 15 0.97 -12.63 -12.35
N PRO A 16 1.34 -13.90 -12.60
CA PRO A 16 0.69 -14.80 -13.57
C PRO A 16 -0.81 -15.07 -13.30
N PRO A 17 -1.62 -15.55 -14.29
CA PRO A 17 -3.03 -15.95 -14.22
C PRO A 17 -3.67 -16.15 -12.86
N SER A 18 -3.17 -17.28 -12.36
CA SER A 18 -3.65 -18.20 -11.37
C SER A 18 -2.53 -19.25 -11.24
N GLY A 19 -2.75 -20.26 -10.40
CA GLY A 19 -1.82 -21.39 -10.28
C GLY A 19 -0.55 -21.10 -9.47
N PRO A 20 0.37 -22.07 -9.41
CA PRO A 20 1.53 -22.04 -8.52
C PRO A 20 2.47 -20.84 -8.75
N ALA A 21 2.64 -20.40 -10.00
CA ALA A 21 3.50 -19.27 -10.31
C ALA A 21 2.92 -17.94 -9.78
N ARG A 22 1.59 -17.77 -9.81
CA ARG A 22 0.91 -16.64 -9.18
C ARG A 22 1.10 -16.67 -7.66
N ALA A 23 0.88 -17.83 -7.05
CA ALA A 23 1.02 -18.01 -5.61
C ALA A 23 2.46 -17.68 -5.15
N HIS A 24 3.47 -18.17 -5.87
CA HIS A 24 4.86 -17.85 -5.58
C HIS A 24 5.14 -16.35 -5.70
N HIS A 25 4.69 -15.70 -6.78
CA HIS A 25 4.86 -14.26 -6.95
C HIS A 25 4.20 -13.45 -5.82
N CYS A 26 2.96 -13.79 -5.44
CA CYS A 26 2.28 -13.14 -4.32
C CYS A 26 3.03 -13.31 -2.99
N LEU A 27 3.57 -14.51 -2.73
CA LEU A 27 4.36 -14.78 -1.53
C LEU A 27 5.61 -13.89 -1.50
N THR A 28 6.38 -13.88 -2.60
CA THR A 28 7.60 -13.08 -2.72
C THR A 28 7.33 -11.58 -2.57
N GLU A 29 6.33 -11.04 -3.27
CA GLU A 29 5.99 -9.62 -3.20
C GLU A 29 5.36 -9.23 -1.85
N GLY A 30 4.57 -10.11 -1.26
CA GLY A 30 4.00 -9.95 0.08
C GLY A 30 5.09 -9.87 1.15
N GLU A 31 6.04 -10.81 1.16
CA GLU A 31 7.17 -10.83 2.09
C GLU A 31 8.07 -9.61 1.90
N ALA A 32 8.35 -9.22 0.65
CA ALA A 32 9.13 -8.04 0.34
C ALA A 32 8.44 -6.77 0.88
N SER A 33 7.13 -6.65 0.68
CA SER A 33 6.32 -5.53 1.19
C SER A 33 6.27 -5.50 2.71
N LEU A 34 6.10 -6.66 3.36
CA LEU A 34 6.08 -6.77 4.83
C LEU A 34 7.44 -6.36 5.44
N ARG A 35 8.55 -6.80 4.82
CA ARG A 35 9.90 -6.40 5.21
C ARG A 35 10.12 -4.89 5.05
N ARG A 36 9.71 -4.30 3.91
CA ARG A 36 9.78 -2.85 3.69
C ARG A 36 9.00 -2.08 4.76
N ALA A 37 7.78 -2.53 5.07
CA ALA A 37 6.95 -1.94 6.12
C ALA A 37 7.65 -1.93 7.49
N ARG A 38 8.21 -3.08 7.91
CA ARG A 38 8.96 -3.21 9.17
C ARG A 38 10.19 -2.30 9.21
N VAL A 39 10.95 -2.19 8.12
CA VAL A 39 12.14 -1.34 8.05
C VAL A 39 11.77 0.15 8.14
N SER A 40 10.81 0.62 7.34
CA SER A 40 10.38 2.02 7.37
C SER A 40 9.73 2.40 8.70
N ARG A 41 8.88 1.53 9.28
CA ARG A 41 8.34 1.73 10.63
C ARG A 41 9.45 1.90 11.66
N SER A 42 10.47 1.04 11.63
CA SER A 42 11.61 1.12 12.55
C SER A 42 12.48 2.36 12.36
N ARG A 43 12.58 2.89 11.12
CA ARG A 43 13.24 4.18 10.86
C ARG A 43 12.43 5.34 11.43
N GLY A 44 11.14 5.43 11.11
CA GLY A 44 10.25 6.46 11.63
C GLY A 44 10.22 6.51 13.16
N LEU A 45 10.11 5.35 13.82
CA LEU A 45 10.16 5.26 15.29
C LEU A 45 11.49 5.71 15.89
N ARG A 46 12.64 5.40 15.25
CA ARG A 46 13.94 5.88 15.72
C ARG A 46 14.08 7.40 15.61
N ILE A 47 13.58 7.98 14.51
CA ILE A 47 13.56 9.43 14.32
C ILE A 47 12.68 10.10 15.40
N LEU A 48 11.48 9.55 15.65
CA LEU A 48 10.60 10.03 16.72
C LEU A 48 11.23 9.92 18.10
N ALA A 49 11.86 8.77 18.41
CA ALA A 49 12.50 8.57 19.71
C ALA A 49 13.66 9.55 19.94
N ALA A 50 14.41 9.90 18.90
CA ALA A 50 15.49 10.88 18.98
C ALA A 50 14.97 12.32 19.10
N ALA A 51 13.90 12.65 18.39
CA ALA A 51 13.38 14.02 18.32
C ALA A 51 12.40 14.38 19.45
N ALA A 52 11.61 13.41 19.92
CA ALA A 52 10.54 13.62 20.90
C ALA A 52 10.24 12.34 21.73
N PRO A 53 11.18 11.89 22.57
CA PRO A 53 11.05 10.63 23.32
C PRO A 53 9.81 10.59 24.24
N GLU A 54 9.44 11.71 24.86
CA GLU A 54 8.28 11.83 25.75
C GLU A 54 6.96 11.49 25.06
N LEU A 55 6.84 11.77 23.75
CA LEU A 55 5.63 11.48 22.99
C LEU A 55 5.43 9.98 22.78
N LEU A 56 6.52 9.23 22.58
CA LEU A 56 6.45 7.79 22.45
C LEU A 56 6.14 7.12 23.79
N ALA A 57 6.61 7.69 24.91
CA ALA A 57 6.31 7.18 26.24
C ALA A 57 4.82 7.32 26.60
N GLY A 58 4.15 8.37 26.13
CA GLY A 58 2.73 8.60 26.33
C GLY A 58 1.80 7.85 25.37
N ALA A 59 2.32 7.25 24.30
CA ALA A 59 1.52 6.58 23.28
C ALA A 59 0.69 5.40 23.85
N PRO A 60 -0.59 5.26 23.47
CA PRO A 60 -1.38 4.10 23.85
C PRO A 60 -0.65 2.82 23.44
N THR A 61 -0.70 1.81 24.31
CA THR A 61 -0.09 0.51 23.99
C THR A 61 -0.71 -0.03 22.69
N LEU A 62 0.14 -0.23 21.68
CA LEU A 62 -0.27 -0.73 20.37
C LEU A 62 -0.60 -2.23 20.36
N ILE A 63 -0.28 -2.95 21.45
CA ILE A 63 -0.46 -4.40 21.57
C ILE A 63 -1.96 -4.75 21.63
N GLY A 64 -2.40 -5.66 20.75
CA GLY A 64 -3.70 -6.34 20.86
C GLY A 64 -4.88 -5.65 20.16
N LEU A 65 -4.65 -4.98 19.02
CA LEU A 65 -5.70 -4.33 18.23
C LEU A 65 -6.76 -5.27 17.65
N GLU A 66 -6.47 -6.57 17.68
CA GLU A 66 -7.30 -7.63 17.12
C GLU A 66 -8.16 -8.34 18.16
N ARG A 67 -8.04 -8.00 19.46
CA ARG A 67 -8.88 -8.66 20.47
C ARG A 67 -10.30 -8.10 20.37
N PRO A 68 -11.31 -8.93 20.05
CA PRO A 68 -12.68 -8.48 20.05
C PRO A 68 -13.11 -8.27 21.49
N LEU A 69 -13.09 -7.02 21.94
CA LEU A 69 -13.98 -6.64 23.03
C LEU A 69 -15.42 -6.75 22.50
N PRO A 70 -16.40 -7.07 23.37
CA PRO A 70 -17.81 -6.95 23.00
C PRO A 70 -18.10 -5.57 22.37
N ALA A 71 -18.94 -5.50 21.32
CA ALA A 71 -19.21 -4.26 20.57
C ALA A 71 -19.59 -3.06 21.46
N TRP A 72 -20.31 -3.31 22.56
CA TRP A 72 -20.69 -2.25 23.52
C TRP A 72 -19.50 -1.71 24.33
N LEU A 73 -18.45 -2.51 24.55
CA LEU A 73 -17.18 -2.07 25.15
C LEU A 73 -16.28 -1.37 24.14
N LEU A 74 -16.35 -1.75 22.85
CA LEU A 74 -15.57 -1.15 21.78
C LEU A 74 -15.90 0.34 21.61
N ALA A 75 -17.17 0.73 21.59
CA ALA A 75 -17.55 2.14 21.45
C ALA A 75 -16.92 3.06 22.53
N GLY A 76 -16.83 2.58 23.78
CA GLY A 76 -16.19 3.32 24.87
C GLY A 76 -14.66 3.21 24.89
N ALA A 77 -14.10 2.08 24.45
CA ALA A 77 -12.65 1.88 24.36
C ALA A 77 -12.03 2.66 23.20
N ASP A 78 -12.67 2.63 22.03
CA ASP A 78 -12.29 3.40 20.84
C ASP A 78 -12.28 4.89 21.13
N ARG A 79 -13.34 5.42 21.77
CA ARG A 79 -13.40 6.84 22.14
C ARG A 79 -12.24 7.24 23.06
N ARG A 80 -11.94 6.46 24.10
CA ARG A 80 -10.82 6.76 25.02
C ARG A 80 -9.49 6.74 24.29
N ARG A 81 -9.27 5.76 23.43
CA ARG A 81 -8.06 5.63 22.63
C ARG A 81 -7.88 6.78 21.64
N ILE A 82 -8.96 7.19 20.95
CA ILE A 82 -8.94 8.35 20.06
C ILE A 82 -8.59 9.61 20.86
N ILE A 83 -9.19 9.82 22.03
CA ILE A 83 -8.88 10.96 22.90
C ILE A 83 -7.40 10.97 23.29
N GLN A 84 -6.83 9.83 23.70
CA GLN A 84 -5.40 9.73 24.04
C GLN A 84 -4.50 10.12 22.85
N TRP A 85 -4.82 9.66 21.64
CA TRP A 85 -4.09 10.07 20.44
C TRP A 85 -4.22 11.57 20.15
N LEU A 86 -5.41 12.15 20.34
CA LEU A 86 -5.63 13.59 20.16
C LEU A 86 -4.84 14.42 21.18
N GLU A 87 -4.74 13.98 22.43
CA GLU A 87 -3.92 14.63 23.46
C GLU A 87 -2.43 14.62 23.09
N ILE A 88 -1.92 13.49 22.61
CA ILE A 88 -0.52 13.37 22.16
C ILE A 88 -0.28 14.24 20.91
N SER A 89 -1.19 14.21 19.94
CA SER A 89 -1.13 15.05 18.74
C SER A 89 -1.10 16.53 19.11
N ALA A 90 -1.94 16.95 20.06
CA ALA A 90 -1.96 18.32 20.56
C ALA A 90 -0.64 18.70 21.26
N ALA A 91 -0.09 17.81 22.10
CA ALA A 91 1.22 18.02 22.73
C ALA A 91 2.35 18.14 21.69
N LEU A 92 2.33 17.29 20.65
CA LEU A 92 3.28 17.35 19.53
C LEU A 92 3.18 18.68 18.78
N HIS A 93 1.96 19.14 18.45
CA HIS A 93 1.75 20.42 17.79
C HIS A 93 2.18 21.60 18.65
N ALA A 94 1.91 21.56 19.96
CA ALA A 94 2.38 22.58 20.90
C ALA A 94 3.91 22.62 20.98
N ALA A 95 4.57 21.46 21.06
CA ALA A 95 6.03 21.37 21.04
C ALA A 95 6.60 21.93 19.74
N ARG A 96 6.02 21.58 18.57
CA ARG A 96 6.41 22.12 17.26
C ARG A 96 6.27 23.64 17.19
N ALA A 97 5.21 24.20 17.76
CA ALA A 97 4.98 25.65 17.78
C ALA A 97 5.94 26.40 18.72
N GLN A 98 6.24 25.82 19.89
CA GLN A 98 7.19 26.37 20.85
C GLN A 98 8.63 26.32 20.32
N TRP A 99 8.97 25.24 19.61
CA TRP A 99 10.30 24.97 19.11
C TRP A 99 10.34 25.33 17.63
N ALA A 100 10.25 26.63 17.31
CA ALA A 100 10.44 27.18 15.95
C ALA A 100 11.84 26.88 15.34
N ALA A 101 12.58 25.92 15.91
CA ALA A 101 13.81 25.37 15.43
C ALA A 101 13.54 24.36 14.30
N GLN A 102 14.07 24.67 13.11
CA GLN A 102 14.08 23.81 11.93
C GLN A 102 14.43 22.32 12.18
N PRO A 103 15.27 21.93 13.17
CA PRO A 103 15.61 20.52 13.38
C PRO A 103 14.45 19.62 13.79
N LEU A 104 13.57 20.06 14.71
CA LEU A 104 12.43 19.24 15.17
C LEU A 104 11.40 19.08 14.04
N ASP A 105 11.10 20.17 13.34
CA ASP A 105 10.17 20.17 12.20
C ASP A 105 10.60 19.20 11.09
N ARG A 106 11.90 19.23 10.75
CA ARG A 106 12.50 18.32 9.78
C ARG A 106 12.42 16.86 10.24
N ALA A 107 12.77 16.59 11.50
CA ALA A 107 12.73 15.23 12.03
C ALA A 107 11.29 14.67 12.06
N LEU A 108 10.31 15.48 12.43
CA LEU A 108 8.90 15.08 12.41
C LEU A 108 8.39 14.83 10.99
N THR A 109 8.78 15.67 10.03
CA THR A 109 8.44 15.48 8.62
C THR A 109 9.06 14.21 8.05
N GLU A 110 10.32 13.94 8.40
CA GLU A 110 11.02 12.71 7.99
C GLU A 110 10.39 11.46 8.63
N ALA A 111 10.04 11.53 9.92
CA ALA A 111 9.34 10.46 10.62
C ALA A 111 7.97 10.16 10.01
N GLU A 112 7.20 11.22 9.69
CA GLU A 112 5.90 11.09 9.03
C GLU A 112 6.05 10.41 7.67
N ALA A 113 7.03 10.83 6.86
CA ALA A 113 7.29 10.24 5.55
C ALA A 113 7.62 8.74 5.65
N GLU A 114 8.50 8.35 6.58
CA GLU A 114 8.83 6.94 6.82
C GLU A 114 7.62 6.13 7.31
N LEU A 115 6.79 6.68 8.20
CA LEU A 115 5.60 5.99 8.69
C LEU A 115 4.51 5.85 7.62
N ARG A 116 4.31 6.86 6.77
CA ARG A 116 3.40 6.76 5.61
C ARG A 116 3.91 5.76 4.57
N SER A 117 5.22 5.71 4.33
CA SER A 117 5.86 4.69 3.49
C SER A 117 5.65 3.27 4.05
N ALA A 118 5.82 3.13 5.38
CA ALA A 118 5.57 1.88 6.08
C ALA A 118 4.10 1.44 5.98
N LEU A 119 3.16 2.38 6.12
CA LEU A 119 1.72 2.14 6.01
C LEU A 119 1.34 1.61 4.62
N LYS A 120 1.82 2.28 3.56
CA LYS A 120 1.60 1.85 2.17
C LYS A 120 2.19 0.46 1.91
N SER A 121 3.36 0.17 2.46
CA SER A 121 4.00 -1.14 2.33
C SER A 121 3.25 -2.24 3.09
N ALA A 122 2.72 -1.95 4.28
CA ALA A 122 1.91 -2.89 5.06
C ALA A 122 0.57 -3.19 4.38
N SER A 123 -0.11 -2.16 3.86
CA SER A 123 -1.32 -2.28 3.03
C SER A 123 -1.05 -3.17 1.82
N GLY A 124 0.05 -2.92 1.09
CA GLY A 124 0.45 -3.77 -0.02
C GLY A 124 0.70 -5.22 0.38
N ALA A 125 1.42 -5.47 1.48
CA ALA A 125 1.66 -6.83 2.00
C ALA A 125 0.34 -7.55 2.29
N LEU A 126 -0.61 -6.89 2.95
CA LEU A 126 -1.93 -7.44 3.25
C LEU A 126 -2.68 -7.81 1.96
N HIS A 127 -2.65 -6.97 0.93
CA HIS A 127 -3.31 -7.27 -0.35
C HIS A 127 -2.68 -8.50 -1.04
N TRP A 128 -1.35 -8.57 -1.11
CA TRP A 128 -0.64 -9.73 -1.67
C TRP A 128 -0.99 -11.03 -0.95
N PHE A 129 -0.95 -11.03 0.39
CA PHE A 129 -1.29 -12.22 1.18
C PHE A 129 -2.78 -12.57 1.14
N SER A 130 -3.67 -11.57 1.03
CA SER A 130 -5.11 -11.82 0.89
C SER A 130 -5.45 -12.53 -0.41
N ASP A 131 -4.80 -12.15 -1.50
CA ASP A 131 -4.90 -12.85 -2.79
C ASP A 131 -4.23 -14.23 -2.71
N LEU A 132 -3.07 -14.34 -2.05
CA LEU A 132 -2.37 -15.62 -1.87
C LEU A 132 -3.20 -16.65 -1.11
N VAL A 133 -3.98 -16.24 -0.10
CA VAL A 133 -4.91 -17.14 0.60
C VAL A 133 -5.92 -17.74 -0.39
N ILE A 134 -6.42 -16.97 -1.35
CA ILE A 134 -7.33 -17.48 -2.39
C ILE A 134 -6.62 -18.52 -3.25
N ASP A 135 -5.42 -18.19 -3.71
CA ASP A 135 -4.64 -19.03 -4.60
C ASP A 135 -4.27 -20.35 -3.91
N ILE A 136 -3.83 -20.29 -2.66
CA ILE A 136 -3.42 -21.48 -1.93
C ILE A 136 -4.61 -22.35 -1.55
N ASP A 137 -5.76 -21.81 -1.14
CA ASP A 137 -6.92 -22.65 -0.83
C ASP A 137 -7.39 -23.45 -2.06
N GLU A 138 -7.11 -22.99 -3.28
CA GLU A 138 -7.39 -23.70 -4.54
C GLU A 138 -6.40 -24.84 -4.84
N TYR A 139 -5.12 -24.68 -4.46
CA TYR A 139 -4.03 -25.61 -4.85
C TYR A 139 -3.29 -26.29 -3.68
N ALA A 140 -3.64 -25.99 -2.43
CA ALA A 140 -2.92 -26.45 -1.27
C ALA A 140 -2.98 -27.98 -1.16
N THR A 141 -1.82 -28.60 -1.28
CA THR A 141 -1.65 -30.02 -0.94
C THR A 141 -1.40 -30.22 0.56
N SER A 142 -1.17 -29.13 1.32
CA SER A 142 -0.80 -29.16 2.74
C SER A 142 -1.50 -28.06 3.54
N GLU A 143 -2.25 -28.47 4.56
CA GLU A 143 -2.87 -27.58 5.57
C GLU A 143 -1.85 -26.71 6.30
N HIS A 144 -0.60 -27.18 6.43
CA HIS A 144 0.46 -26.42 7.08
C HIS A 144 0.86 -25.18 6.28
N ALA A 145 0.99 -25.30 4.96
CA ALA A 145 1.33 -24.17 4.10
C ALA A 145 0.20 -23.11 4.08
N ALA A 146 -1.06 -23.57 4.02
CA ALA A 146 -2.22 -22.69 4.09
C ALA A 146 -2.28 -21.93 5.43
N ARG A 147 -1.95 -22.60 6.54
CA ARG A 147 -1.84 -21.95 7.86
C ARG A 147 -0.76 -20.87 7.91
N GLN A 148 0.44 -21.16 7.42
CA GLN A 148 1.54 -20.19 7.40
C GLN A 148 1.18 -18.92 6.62
N VAL A 149 0.48 -19.06 5.50
CA VAL A 149 0.03 -17.89 4.73
C VAL A 149 -1.05 -17.10 5.44
N ARG A 150 -1.98 -17.77 6.14
CA ARG A 150 -2.95 -17.07 7.01
C ARG A 150 -2.24 -16.30 8.12
N GLU A 151 -1.24 -16.89 8.76
CA GLU A 151 -0.41 -16.21 9.76
C GLU A 151 0.33 -14.99 9.17
N LEU A 152 0.92 -15.09 7.97
CA LEU A 152 1.55 -13.95 7.29
C LEU A 152 0.57 -12.82 6.97
N ARG A 153 -0.65 -13.18 6.54
CA ARG A 153 -1.72 -12.21 6.28
C ARG A 153 -2.14 -11.50 7.57
N ASP A 154 -2.32 -12.24 8.64
CA ASP A 154 -2.72 -11.71 9.94
C ASP A 154 -1.58 -10.83 10.53
N ASP A 155 -0.30 -11.23 10.38
CA ASP A 155 0.88 -10.41 10.68
C ASP A 155 0.87 -9.06 9.94
N ALA A 156 0.57 -9.08 8.63
CA ALA A 156 0.49 -7.87 7.81
C ALA A 156 -0.69 -6.97 8.23
N HIS A 157 -1.83 -7.58 8.59
CA HIS A 157 -3.01 -6.88 9.06
C HIS A 157 -2.78 -6.19 10.41
N SER A 158 -2.22 -6.92 11.39
CA SER A 158 -1.75 -6.37 12.66
C SER A 158 -0.81 -5.18 12.45
N LEU A 159 0.21 -5.36 11.60
CA LEU A 159 1.19 -4.31 11.34
C LEU A 159 0.57 -3.08 10.67
N LEU A 160 -0.37 -3.26 9.74
CA LEU A 160 -1.10 -2.17 9.09
C LEU A 160 -1.86 -1.32 10.12
N HIS A 161 -2.56 -1.96 11.07
CA HIS A 161 -3.31 -1.27 12.11
C HIS A 161 -2.39 -0.56 13.12
N GLU A 162 -1.30 -1.19 13.52
CA GLU A 162 -0.31 -0.55 14.39
C GLU A 162 0.27 0.73 13.76
N ILE A 163 0.71 0.64 12.50
CA ILE A 163 1.27 1.78 11.76
C ILE A 163 0.18 2.81 11.51
N GLY A 164 -1.05 2.38 11.18
CA GLY A 164 -2.20 3.25 10.95
C GLY A 164 -2.56 4.08 12.18
N ALA A 165 -2.62 3.45 13.35
CA ALA A 165 -2.89 4.12 14.61
C ALA A 165 -1.78 5.12 14.95
N LEU A 166 -0.52 4.74 14.78
CA LEU A 166 0.62 5.62 15.02
C LEU A 166 0.63 6.82 14.06
N THR A 167 0.47 6.58 12.76
CA THR A 167 0.53 7.61 11.72
C THR A 167 -0.66 8.58 11.85
N GLY A 168 -1.88 8.04 11.93
CA GLY A 168 -3.09 8.84 12.05
C GLY A 168 -3.22 9.52 13.42
N GLY A 169 -2.74 8.89 14.49
CA GLY A 169 -2.74 9.46 15.83
C GLY A 169 -1.76 10.62 15.98
N LEU A 170 -0.53 10.49 15.47
CA LEU A 170 0.48 11.56 15.59
C LEU A 170 0.27 12.68 14.56
N PHE A 171 0.14 12.32 13.28
CA PHE A 171 0.18 13.28 12.16
C PHE A 171 -1.18 13.58 11.54
N GLY A 172 -2.22 12.86 11.98
CA GLY A 172 -3.56 12.97 11.42
C GLY A 172 -3.76 12.12 10.16
N CYS A 173 -4.99 11.66 10.01
CA CYS A 173 -5.55 11.15 8.76
C CYS A 173 -6.71 12.07 8.40
N TRP A 174 -6.67 12.70 7.23
CA TRP A 174 -7.60 13.75 6.84
C TRP A 174 -8.48 13.27 5.70
N LEU A 175 -9.76 13.67 5.74
CA LEU A 175 -10.61 13.55 4.57
C LEU A 175 -10.18 14.59 3.54
N GLU A 176 -10.32 14.23 2.26
CA GLU A 176 -10.08 15.15 1.16
C GLU A 176 -11.41 15.61 0.58
N HIS A 177 -11.51 16.89 0.23
CA HIS A 177 -12.68 17.47 -0.41
C HIS A 177 -12.32 17.89 -1.84
N GLU A 178 -12.95 17.25 -2.82
CA GLU A 178 -12.69 17.46 -4.25
C GLU A 178 -14.04 17.57 -4.97
N ASP A 179 -14.25 18.66 -5.73
CA ASP A 179 -15.45 18.91 -6.54
C ASP A 179 -16.79 18.73 -5.78
N GLY A 180 -16.83 19.16 -4.52
CA GLY A 180 -18.04 19.08 -3.69
C GLY A 180 -18.24 17.73 -2.98
N ILE A 181 -17.22 16.86 -3.01
CA ILE A 181 -17.31 15.47 -2.54
C ILE A 181 -16.21 15.20 -1.54
N TRP A 182 -16.57 14.60 -0.42
CA TRP A 182 -15.63 14.16 0.60
C TRP A 182 -15.18 12.74 0.33
N PHE A 183 -13.87 12.52 0.42
CA PHE A 183 -13.23 11.24 0.23
C PHE A 183 -12.44 10.83 1.47
N GLU A 184 -12.61 9.60 1.92
CA GLU A 184 -11.60 8.95 2.75
C GLU A 184 -10.51 8.33 1.89
N LYS A 185 -9.26 8.61 2.26
CA LYS A 185 -8.05 7.98 1.69
C LYS A 185 -7.24 7.25 2.77
N CYS A 186 -7.92 6.82 3.82
CA CYS A 186 -7.29 6.12 4.94
C CYS A 186 -6.90 4.70 4.51
N GLU A 187 -5.61 4.47 4.24
CA GLU A 187 -5.06 3.17 3.84
C GLU A 187 -5.53 2.02 4.76
N THR A 188 -5.56 2.24 6.08
CA THR A 188 -6.04 1.24 7.04
C THR A 188 -7.52 0.90 6.84
N SER A 189 -8.38 1.89 6.57
CA SER A 189 -9.80 1.67 6.31
C SER A 189 -10.01 0.97 4.96
N LEU A 190 -9.40 1.51 3.91
CA LEU A 190 -9.55 1.03 2.54
C LEU A 190 -9.05 -0.40 2.34
N ALA A 191 -8.04 -0.84 3.10
CA ALA A 191 -7.57 -2.22 3.06
C ALA A 191 -8.63 -3.26 3.51
N HIS A 192 -9.70 -2.84 4.19
CA HIS A 192 -10.84 -3.71 4.52
C HIS A 192 -11.90 -3.75 3.43
N VAL A 193 -11.72 -3.01 2.34
CA VAL A 193 -12.57 -3.06 1.15
C VAL A 193 -11.79 -3.82 0.08
N PRO A 194 -11.91 -5.17 0.02
CA PRO A 194 -11.08 -5.99 -0.85
C PRO A 194 -11.58 -5.96 -2.29
N LEU A 195 -11.81 -4.77 -2.85
CA LEU A 195 -12.27 -4.56 -4.22
C LEU A 195 -11.22 -3.76 -4.98
N GLY A 196 -11.12 -4.01 -6.27
CA GLY A 196 -10.13 -3.37 -7.13
C GLY A 196 -10.48 -3.51 -8.60
N ASN A 197 -9.74 -2.78 -9.43
CA ASN A 197 -9.87 -2.88 -10.86
C ASN A 197 -8.98 -4.01 -11.39
N SER A 198 -9.53 -4.80 -12.31
CA SER A 198 -8.81 -5.77 -13.09
C SER A 198 -8.96 -5.39 -14.56
N ALA A 199 -7.88 -4.91 -15.17
CA ALA A 199 -7.86 -4.59 -16.59
C ALA A 199 -7.72 -5.87 -17.43
N GLY A 200 -8.68 -6.11 -18.31
CA GLY A 200 -8.55 -7.06 -19.42
C GLY A 200 -7.98 -6.32 -20.63
N PHE A 201 -6.81 -6.72 -21.11
CA PHE A 201 -6.18 -6.10 -22.27
C PHE A 201 -5.40 -7.13 -23.09
N THR A 202 -5.23 -6.84 -24.38
CA THR A 202 -4.29 -7.56 -25.24
C THR A 202 -3.02 -6.74 -25.38
N ALA A 203 -1.85 -7.34 -25.21
CA ALA A 203 -0.58 -6.65 -25.29
C ALA A 203 0.46 -7.44 -26.09
N VAL A 204 1.34 -6.71 -26.78
CA VAL A 204 2.56 -7.25 -27.39
C VAL A 204 3.71 -7.04 -26.41
N ALA A 205 4.10 -8.12 -25.75
CA ALA A 205 5.25 -8.14 -24.86
C ALA A 205 6.53 -8.32 -25.69
N ARG A 206 7.49 -7.42 -25.53
CA ARG A 206 8.79 -7.50 -26.20
C ARG A 206 9.92 -7.68 -25.19
N CYS A 207 10.94 -8.42 -25.58
CA CYS A 207 12.13 -8.60 -24.76
C CYS A 207 12.94 -7.29 -24.71
N SER A 208 13.38 -6.87 -23.52
CA SER A 208 14.27 -5.69 -23.35
C SER A 208 15.68 -5.89 -23.91
N ILE A 209 16.05 -7.11 -24.28
CA ILE A 209 17.38 -7.44 -24.84
C ILE A 209 17.38 -7.44 -26.37
N CYS A 210 16.51 -8.24 -27.01
CA CYS A 210 16.46 -8.34 -28.48
C CYS A 210 15.29 -7.57 -29.14
N HIS A 211 14.35 -7.04 -28.36
CA HIS A 211 13.12 -6.37 -28.84
C HIS A 211 12.20 -7.23 -29.73
N GLU A 212 12.40 -8.54 -29.76
CA GLU A 212 11.49 -9.52 -30.37
C GLU A 212 10.36 -9.89 -29.40
N ASP A 213 9.42 -10.71 -29.85
CA ASP A 213 8.35 -11.23 -28.99
C ASP A 213 8.97 -11.96 -27.78
N ALA A 214 8.61 -11.49 -26.58
CA ALA A 214 9.17 -12.01 -25.33
C ALA A 214 8.79 -13.48 -25.08
N SER A 215 7.77 -14.00 -25.76
CA SER A 215 7.36 -15.40 -25.68
C SER A 215 8.10 -16.33 -26.66
N GLU A 216 8.76 -15.77 -27.68
CA GLU A 216 9.44 -16.54 -28.73
C GLU A 216 10.97 -16.45 -28.65
N CYS A 217 11.52 -15.46 -27.96
CA CYS A 217 12.97 -15.26 -27.87
C CYS A 217 13.65 -16.18 -26.82
N GLU A 218 14.97 -16.39 -26.95
CA GLU A 218 15.76 -17.23 -26.04
C GLU A 218 16.11 -16.57 -24.68
N HIS A 219 15.76 -15.30 -24.50
CA HIS A 219 16.09 -14.55 -23.29
C HIS A 219 15.08 -14.84 -22.18
N LEU A 220 15.53 -15.46 -21.09
CA LEU A 220 14.70 -15.76 -19.93
C LEU A 220 14.54 -14.53 -19.05
N ASN A 221 13.28 -14.18 -18.71
CA ASN A 221 13.01 -13.06 -17.79
C ASN A 221 13.71 -13.28 -16.44
N GLY A 222 14.44 -12.28 -15.96
CA GLY A 222 15.22 -12.31 -14.73
C GLY A 222 16.68 -12.78 -14.90
N GLU A 223 17.04 -13.35 -16.06
CA GLU A 223 18.43 -13.76 -16.32
C GLU A 223 19.28 -12.59 -16.83
N SER A 224 20.57 -12.61 -16.50
CA SER A 224 21.51 -11.57 -16.91
C SER A 224 22.25 -11.93 -18.20
N TYR A 225 22.31 -10.99 -19.14
CA TYR A 225 23.01 -11.14 -20.42
C TYR A 225 24.04 -10.02 -20.60
N TRP A 226 25.16 -10.36 -21.25
CA TRP A 226 26.17 -9.38 -21.66
C TRP A 226 25.81 -8.85 -23.05
N ILE A 227 25.54 -7.56 -23.14
CA ILE A 227 25.06 -6.93 -24.37
C ILE A 227 26.01 -5.80 -24.73
N GLU A 228 26.49 -5.82 -25.96
CA GLU A 228 27.20 -4.69 -26.54
C GLU A 228 26.19 -3.57 -26.86
N VAL A 229 26.41 -2.39 -26.26
CA VAL A 229 25.52 -1.25 -26.46
C VAL A 229 25.76 -0.64 -27.82
N LEU A 230 24.75 -0.71 -28.67
CA LEU A 230 24.73 -0.01 -29.94
C LEU A 230 23.96 1.31 -29.77
N ARG A 231 24.33 2.34 -30.53
CA ARG A 231 23.57 3.58 -30.62
C ARG A 231 23.02 3.71 -32.03
N GLY A 232 21.72 3.92 -32.13
CA GLY A 232 21.06 4.21 -33.39
C GLY A 232 21.51 5.56 -33.96
N ASN A 233 21.20 5.80 -35.23
CA ASN A 233 21.47 7.09 -35.88
C ASN A 233 20.68 8.25 -35.25
N ASP A 234 19.60 7.94 -34.53
CA ASP A 234 18.81 8.85 -33.71
C ASP A 234 19.42 9.13 -32.33
N GLY A 235 20.59 8.54 -32.04
CA GLY A 235 21.30 8.67 -30.76
C GLY A 235 20.78 7.75 -29.66
N LYS A 236 19.75 6.92 -29.91
CA LYS A 236 19.14 6.06 -28.89
C LYS A 236 20.03 4.86 -28.57
N CYS A 237 20.12 4.55 -27.29
CA CYS A 237 20.77 3.34 -26.80
C CYS A 237 19.92 2.11 -27.15
N SER A 238 20.55 1.05 -27.66
CA SER A 238 19.89 -0.21 -28.01
C SER A 238 19.29 -0.95 -26.82
N VAL A 239 19.58 -0.56 -25.58
CA VAL A 239 19.04 -1.24 -24.38
C VAL A 239 18.08 -0.33 -23.61
N CYS A 240 18.41 0.94 -23.43
CA CYS A 240 17.61 1.86 -22.61
C CYS A 240 16.68 2.77 -23.43
N GLY A 241 16.86 2.85 -24.75
CA GLY A 241 16.23 3.89 -25.56
C GLY A 241 16.86 5.26 -25.30
N ASP A 242 16.10 6.19 -24.73
CA ASP A 242 16.52 7.57 -24.50
C ASP A 242 17.07 7.78 -23.07
N GLY A 243 18.02 8.73 -22.91
CA GLY A 243 18.40 9.25 -21.59
C GLY A 243 19.32 8.38 -20.72
N CYS A 244 20.28 7.66 -21.32
CA CYS A 244 21.30 6.91 -20.55
C CYS A 244 22.75 7.28 -20.95
N ASP A 245 23.67 7.06 -20.00
CA ASP A 245 25.12 7.33 -20.16
C ASP A 245 25.92 6.12 -20.70
N HIS A 246 25.24 5.09 -21.23
CA HIS A 246 25.93 3.94 -21.81
C HIS A 246 26.76 4.34 -23.03
N GLU A 247 28.01 3.89 -23.05
CA GLU A 247 28.98 4.15 -24.13
C GLU A 247 28.77 3.18 -25.30
N HIS A 248 28.83 3.70 -26.53
CA HIS A 248 28.70 2.89 -27.74
C HIS A 248 29.87 1.89 -27.88
N GLY A 249 29.56 0.63 -28.21
CA GLY A 249 30.52 -0.47 -28.36
C GLY A 249 31.01 -1.06 -27.03
N ARG A 250 30.56 -0.55 -25.87
CA ARG A 250 30.85 -1.18 -24.58
C ARG A 250 29.82 -2.24 -24.23
N THR A 251 30.29 -3.31 -23.62
CA THR A 251 29.44 -4.39 -23.10
C THR A 251 29.05 -4.10 -21.67
N TYR A 252 27.75 -4.21 -21.38
CA TYR A 252 27.21 -4.10 -20.04
C TYR A 252 26.36 -5.34 -19.73
N ARG A 253 26.19 -5.61 -18.44
CA ARG A 253 25.33 -6.69 -17.97
C ARG A 253 23.94 -6.14 -17.70
N PHE A 254 22.94 -6.70 -18.38
CA PHE A 254 21.53 -6.33 -18.21
C PHE A 254 20.70 -7.54 -17.84
N GLU A 255 19.69 -7.33 -17.00
CA GLU A 255 18.68 -8.33 -16.68
C GLU A 255 17.58 -8.30 -17.75
N ALA A 256 17.32 -9.44 -18.38
CA ALA A 256 16.25 -9.57 -19.35
C ALA A 256 14.89 -9.40 -18.66
N SER A 257 14.05 -8.55 -19.24
CA SER A 257 12.68 -8.31 -18.82
C SER A 257 11.77 -8.12 -20.03
N ALA A 258 10.50 -8.51 -19.90
CA ALA A 258 9.49 -8.24 -20.89
C ALA A 258 8.86 -6.86 -20.62
N TYR A 259 8.72 -6.03 -21.66
CA TYR A 259 7.97 -4.78 -21.60
C TYR A 259 6.82 -4.80 -22.61
N VAL A 260 5.73 -4.12 -22.28
CA VAL A 260 4.58 -3.99 -23.17
C VAL A 260 4.86 -2.85 -24.15
N SER A 261 4.99 -3.18 -25.43
CA SER A 261 5.22 -2.20 -26.51
C SER A 261 3.93 -1.64 -27.08
N GLU A 262 2.89 -2.49 -27.16
CA GLU A 262 1.59 -2.17 -27.71
C GLU A 262 0.53 -2.81 -26.81
N GLY A 263 -0.58 -2.10 -26.57
CA GLY A 263 -1.64 -2.58 -25.71
C GLY A 263 -3.00 -2.06 -26.17
N THR A 264 -4.01 -2.93 -26.20
CA THR A 264 -5.41 -2.56 -26.40
C THR A 264 -6.19 -2.96 -25.16
N LEU A 265 -6.63 -1.96 -24.40
CA LEU A 265 -7.57 -2.15 -23.28
C LEU A 265 -8.90 -2.65 -23.83
N ARG A 266 -9.40 -3.76 -23.30
CA ARG A 266 -10.68 -4.36 -23.68
C ARG A 266 -11.75 -4.06 -22.65
N GLU A 267 -11.40 -4.24 -21.38
CA GLU A 267 -12.32 -4.04 -20.27
C GLU A 267 -11.57 -3.62 -18.99
N VAL A 268 -12.32 -3.02 -18.07
CA VAL A 268 -11.89 -2.82 -16.69
C VAL A 268 -13.02 -3.33 -15.82
N SER A 269 -12.76 -4.44 -15.13
CA SER A 269 -13.73 -5.13 -14.28
C SER A 269 -13.45 -4.78 -12.82
N PHE A 270 -14.50 -4.51 -12.05
CA PHE A 270 -14.39 -4.25 -10.62
C PHE A 270 -14.63 -5.54 -9.84
N VAL A 271 -13.58 -6.08 -9.23
CA VAL A 271 -13.56 -7.46 -8.70
C VAL A 271 -12.92 -7.54 -7.32
N SER A 272 -13.22 -8.62 -6.59
CA SER A 272 -12.64 -8.90 -5.28
C SER A 272 -11.18 -9.39 -5.35
N ARG A 273 -10.75 -9.93 -6.49
CA ARG A 273 -9.40 -10.44 -6.77
C ARG A 273 -8.88 -9.87 -8.10
N PRO A 274 -8.38 -8.61 -8.12
CA PRO A 274 -7.82 -8.01 -9.31
C PRO A 274 -6.55 -8.73 -9.75
N ARG A 275 -6.22 -8.58 -11.03
CA ARG A 275 -4.98 -9.12 -11.61
C ARG A 275 -3.74 -8.62 -10.86
N ASP A 276 -3.69 -7.32 -10.59
CA ASP A 276 -2.69 -6.68 -9.75
C ASP A 276 -3.27 -6.52 -8.33
N PRO A 277 -2.76 -7.23 -7.32
CA PRO A 277 -3.25 -7.11 -5.95
C PRO A 277 -3.19 -5.69 -5.38
N LEU A 278 -2.38 -4.80 -5.95
CA LEU A 278 -2.29 -3.40 -5.55
C LEU A 278 -3.21 -2.46 -6.35
N ALA A 279 -3.94 -2.95 -7.35
CA ALA A 279 -4.94 -2.17 -8.10
C ALA A 279 -6.27 -2.05 -7.32
N ARG A 280 -6.18 -1.69 -6.04
CA ARG A 280 -7.31 -1.57 -5.10
C ARG A 280 -7.89 -0.16 -5.09
N ILE A 281 -9.03 0.01 -4.42
CA ILE A 281 -9.62 1.32 -4.14
C ILE A 281 -8.61 2.17 -3.36
N THR A 282 -8.40 3.40 -3.80
CA THR A 282 -7.52 4.40 -3.16
C THR A 282 -8.30 5.54 -2.52
N ALA A 283 -9.60 5.68 -2.84
CA ALA A 283 -10.50 6.58 -2.12
C ALA A 283 -11.96 6.10 -2.18
N ARG A 284 -12.72 6.37 -1.12
CA ARG A 284 -14.16 6.13 -1.06
C ARG A 284 -14.89 7.42 -0.69
N GLU A 285 -15.97 7.72 -1.41
CA GLU A 285 -16.88 8.83 -1.07
C GLU A 285 -17.50 8.61 0.31
N ILE A 286 -17.45 9.65 1.14
CA ILE A 286 -18.25 9.75 2.36
C ILE A 286 -19.43 10.69 2.07
N PRO A 287 -20.68 10.20 2.15
CA PRO A 287 -21.85 11.04 2.00
C PRO A 287 -21.85 12.20 3.01
N VAL A 288 -22.27 13.38 2.58
CA VAL A 288 -22.31 14.57 3.45
C VAL A 288 -23.25 14.36 4.65
N GLU A 289 -24.28 13.53 4.50
CA GLU A 289 -25.22 13.17 5.55
C GLU A 289 -24.53 12.42 6.69
N GLU A 290 -23.59 11.51 6.38
CA GLU A 290 -22.79 10.80 7.38
C GLU A 290 -21.89 11.77 8.14
N LEU A 291 -21.28 12.74 7.44
CA LEU A 291 -20.48 13.79 8.07
C LEU A 291 -21.33 14.71 8.95
N VAL A 292 -22.54 15.09 8.51
CA VAL A 292 -23.46 15.90 9.31
C VAL A 292 -23.89 15.14 10.56
N GLN A 293 -24.16 13.84 10.45
CA GLN A 293 -24.49 13.00 11.61
C GLN A 293 -23.33 12.92 12.60
N ALA A 294 -22.09 12.78 12.11
CA ALA A 294 -20.90 12.68 12.94
C ALA A 294 -20.49 14.03 13.58
N LEU A 295 -20.60 15.13 12.83
CA LEU A 295 -20.11 16.46 13.23
C LEU A 295 -21.20 17.35 13.83
N GLY A 296 -22.48 17.01 13.65
CA GLY A 296 -23.62 17.84 14.03
C GLY A 296 -23.84 19.07 13.13
N ARG A 297 -23.06 19.20 12.05
CA ARG A 297 -23.13 20.30 11.07
C ARG A 297 -22.49 19.88 9.75
N THR A 298 -22.78 20.62 8.68
CA THR A 298 -22.08 20.46 7.41
C THR A 298 -20.67 21.08 7.53
N PRO A 299 -19.60 20.33 7.25
CA PRO A 299 -18.25 20.89 7.22
C PRO A 299 -18.07 21.82 6.01
N SER A 300 -17.23 22.85 6.15
CA SER A 300 -16.90 23.70 5.00
C SER A 300 -15.90 23.00 4.06
N PRO A 301 -15.90 23.30 2.75
CA PRO A 301 -14.98 22.70 1.78
C PRO A 301 -13.49 22.77 2.14
N ASP A 302 -13.08 23.79 2.88
CA ASP A 302 -11.71 24.07 3.31
C ASP A 302 -11.40 23.53 4.73
N GLU A 303 -12.40 22.94 5.39
CA GLU A 303 -12.25 22.41 6.73
C GLU A 303 -11.39 21.13 6.76
N LYS A 304 -10.48 21.05 7.73
CA LYS A 304 -9.70 19.83 7.97
C LYS A 304 -10.49 18.85 8.84
N VAL A 305 -11.21 17.94 8.19
CA VAL A 305 -11.94 16.87 8.89
C VAL A 305 -11.03 15.66 9.10
N ARG A 306 -10.85 15.24 10.35
CA ARG A 306 -10.06 14.03 10.69
C ARG A 306 -10.89 12.77 10.51
N HIS A 307 -10.27 11.76 9.92
CA HIS A 307 -10.76 10.39 9.92
C HIS A 307 -10.10 9.61 11.08
N HIS A 308 -10.88 8.79 11.78
CA HIS A 308 -10.44 8.14 13.01
C HIS A 308 -10.39 6.61 12.95
N ALA A 309 -10.83 5.96 11.86
CA ALA A 309 -10.91 4.50 11.85
C ALA A 309 -9.55 3.78 11.95
N CYS A 310 -8.44 4.42 11.57
CA CYS A 310 -7.11 3.84 11.79
C CYS A 310 -6.69 3.81 13.27
N MET A 311 -7.43 4.49 14.16
CA MET A 311 -7.17 4.51 15.60
C MET A 311 -8.14 3.64 16.38
N THR A 312 -9.13 3.01 15.76
CA THR A 312 -10.08 2.12 16.43
C THR A 312 -9.54 0.69 16.50
N TYR A 313 -10.13 -0.13 17.35
CA TYR A 313 -9.92 -1.58 17.31
C TYR A 313 -10.48 -2.17 16.01
N CYS A 314 -9.83 -3.22 15.51
CA CYS A 314 -10.30 -3.95 14.35
C CYS A 314 -10.97 -5.24 14.80
N GLU A 315 -12.15 -5.54 14.27
CA GLU A 315 -12.82 -6.82 14.52
C GLU A 315 -12.20 -8.00 13.73
N GLY A 316 -11.17 -7.73 12.93
CA GLY A 316 -10.62 -8.68 11.96
C GLY A 316 -11.34 -8.61 10.61
N MET A 317 -10.85 -9.38 9.63
CA MET A 317 -11.54 -9.60 8.36
C MET A 317 -12.66 -10.64 8.54
N ARG A 318 -13.71 -10.30 9.30
CA ARG A 318 -14.83 -11.20 9.57
C ARG A 318 -15.72 -11.28 8.32
N SER A 319 -15.61 -12.41 7.63
CA SER A 319 -16.25 -12.78 6.36
C SER A 319 -16.02 -11.81 5.20
N ARG A 320 -15.56 -12.36 4.06
CA ARG A 320 -15.75 -11.68 2.77
C ARG A 320 -17.24 -11.35 2.63
N PRO A 321 -17.60 -10.17 2.10
CA PRO A 321 -18.90 -10.03 1.47
C PRO A 321 -19.01 -11.21 0.50
N THR A 322 -19.96 -12.10 0.72
CA THR A 322 -20.28 -13.12 -0.30
C THR A 322 -20.55 -12.35 -1.58
N ASP A 323 -19.83 -12.68 -2.67
CA ASP A 323 -20.01 -12.01 -3.96
C ASP A 323 -21.52 -11.87 -4.26
N PRO A 324 -21.99 -10.68 -4.71
CA PRO A 324 -23.40 -10.43 -4.99
C PRO A 324 -23.99 -11.34 -6.07
#